data_AF-A0A9R0S781-F1
#
_entry.id   AF-A0A9R0S781-F1
#
_cell.length_a   1.000
_cell.length_b   1.000
_cell.length_c   1.000
_cell.angle_alpha   90.00
_cell.angle_beta   90.00
_cell.angle_gamma   90.00
#
_symmetry.space_group_name_H-M   'P 1'
#
loop_
_entity.id
_entity.type
_entity.pdbx_description
1 polymer ?
#
loop_
_entity_poly.entity_id
_entity_poly.type
_entity_poly.pdbx_seq_one_letter_code
_entity_poly.pdbx_strand_id
1 'polypeptide(L)'
;MPRTILDGGEDFNGDISRTGSHHQTDDHGYKVRFPPAKGLFTELAEGVKETFFPDDPLREYKDQPRSKKLWFGLVHLFPVLDWARSYTFGMFKGDFIAGLTIASLCIPQDIGYAQLAFLPAHVGLYSSFVPPLIYAAMGTSRDIAIGPAAVLSLLLGTLLQEEIDPVKNPHEYSRLAFTATFFAGITQAMLGFFR
;
A
#
# COMPACT_ATOMS: atom_id res chain seq x y z
N MET A 1 39.08 -29.52 -49.86
CA MET A 1 38.42 -30.80 -50.24
C MET A 1 37.23 -30.49 -51.15
N PRO A 2 36.93 -31.34 -52.15
CA PRO A 2 36.08 -31.05 -53.30
C PRO A 2 34.62 -31.50 -53.14
N ARG A 3 33.79 -31.10 -54.12
CA ARG A 3 32.37 -31.40 -54.34
C ARG A 3 32.06 -32.89 -54.41
N THR A 4 30.84 -33.27 -54.00
CA THR A 4 30.08 -34.37 -54.62
C THR A 4 28.60 -34.03 -54.71
N ILE A 5 28.12 -34.09 -55.95
CA ILE A 5 26.73 -34.12 -56.40
C ILE A 5 26.30 -35.59 -56.44
N LEU A 6 25.09 -35.89 -55.96
CA LEU A 6 24.23 -37.03 -56.32
C LEU A 6 22.81 -36.46 -56.14
N ASP A 7 22.09 -36.07 -57.19
CA ASP A 7 21.45 -36.87 -58.24
C ASP A 7 20.63 -38.05 -57.70
N GLY A 8 19.33 -38.00 -57.99
CA GLY A 8 18.27 -38.83 -57.41
C GLY A 8 16.93 -38.23 -57.76
N GLY A 9 16.60 -38.25 -59.06
CA GLY A 9 15.29 -37.91 -59.57
C GLY A 9 14.25 -38.94 -59.14
N GLU A 10 13.08 -38.45 -58.76
CA GLU A 10 11.83 -39.17 -58.91
C GLU A 10 10.81 -38.21 -59.54
N ASP A 11 10.40 -38.61 -60.74
CA ASP A 11 9.39 -37.98 -61.56
C ASP A 11 8.02 -38.16 -60.91
N PHE A 12 7.27 -37.07 -60.71
CA PHE A 12 5.81 -37.19 -60.70
C PHE A 12 5.14 -36.02 -61.40
N ASN A 13 4.69 -36.36 -62.61
CA ASN A 13 3.83 -35.65 -63.52
C ASN A 13 2.54 -35.16 -62.84
N GLY A 14 2.28 -33.86 -62.94
CA GLY A 14 1.08 -33.21 -62.42
C GLY A 14 0.78 -31.91 -63.14
N ASP A 15 0.49 -32.00 -64.44
CA ASP A 15 -0.13 -30.92 -65.21
C ASP A 15 -1.44 -30.48 -64.53
N ILE A 16 -1.42 -29.30 -63.91
CA ILE A 16 -2.63 -28.56 -63.57
C ILE A 16 -2.45 -27.12 -64.05
N SER A 17 -2.92 -26.90 -65.28
CA SER A 17 -3.27 -25.59 -65.81
C SER A 17 -4.31 -24.91 -64.91
N ARG A 18 -3.91 -23.87 -64.18
CA ARG A 18 -4.83 -22.89 -63.60
C ARG A 18 -4.29 -21.47 -63.80
N THR A 19 -4.77 -20.86 -64.88
CA THR A 19 -5.24 -19.47 -64.97
C THR A 19 -4.74 -18.51 -63.89
N GLY A 20 -3.92 -17.56 -64.32
CA GLY A 20 -3.72 -16.33 -63.58
C GLY A 20 -5.02 -15.54 -63.44
N SER A 21 -5.25 -14.96 -62.27
CA SER A 21 -5.89 -13.65 -62.10
C SER A 21 -5.83 -13.23 -60.63
N HIS A 22 -5.28 -12.04 -60.43
CA HIS A 22 -5.56 -11.12 -59.33
C HIS A 22 -5.45 -11.65 -57.90
N HIS A 23 -4.25 -11.59 -57.32
CA HIS A 23 -4.13 -11.31 -55.90
C HIS A 23 -4.15 -9.79 -55.71
N GLN A 24 -5.34 -9.31 -55.39
CA GLN A 24 -5.65 -7.93 -55.05
C GLN A 24 -4.86 -7.57 -53.78
N THR A 25 -3.90 -6.68 -53.92
CA THR A 25 -3.28 -5.99 -52.79
C THR A 25 -4.38 -5.15 -52.14
N ASP A 26 -4.95 -5.64 -51.04
CA ASP A 26 -5.82 -4.84 -50.17
C ASP A 26 -4.97 -3.74 -49.53
N ASP A 27 -4.88 -2.62 -50.23
CA ASP A 27 -4.40 -1.34 -49.73
C ASP A 27 -5.43 -0.84 -48.70
N HIS A 28 -5.38 -1.41 -47.50
CA HIS A 28 -6.06 -0.85 -46.35
C HIS A 28 -5.39 0.47 -45.99
N GLY A 29 -5.79 1.53 -46.70
CA GLY A 29 -5.45 2.90 -46.40
C GLY A 29 -5.91 3.23 -44.98
N TYR A 30 -4.99 3.15 -44.03
CA TYR A 30 -5.17 3.71 -42.69
C TYR A 30 -5.36 5.21 -42.85
N LYS A 31 -6.61 5.66 -42.81
CA LYS A 31 -6.97 7.08 -42.83
C LYS A 31 -6.59 7.66 -41.47
N VAL A 32 -5.33 8.04 -41.32
CA VAL A 32 -4.80 8.70 -40.11
C VAL A 32 -5.53 10.04 -39.99
N ARG A 33 -6.57 10.07 -39.15
CA ARG A 33 -7.33 11.28 -38.88
C ARG A 33 -6.42 12.20 -38.08
N PHE A 34 -5.93 13.26 -38.70
CA PHE A 34 -5.16 14.27 -37.98
C PHE A 34 -5.96 14.77 -36.77
N PRO A 35 -5.35 14.81 -35.57
CA PRO A 35 -6.03 15.30 -34.38
C PRO A 35 -6.46 16.77 -34.60
N PRO A 36 -7.59 17.20 -34.02
CA PRO A 36 -7.99 18.60 -34.08
C PRO A 36 -6.89 19.47 -33.48
N ALA A 37 -6.54 20.59 -34.12
CA ALA A 37 -5.49 21.48 -33.64
C ALA A 37 -5.82 21.97 -32.22
N LYS A 38 -5.12 21.42 -31.23
CA LYS A 38 -5.15 21.90 -29.85
C LYS A 38 -4.13 23.03 -29.73
N GLY A 39 -4.40 24.04 -28.90
CA GLY A 39 -3.48 25.17 -28.71
C GLY A 39 -2.15 24.72 -28.08
N LEU A 40 -1.06 25.43 -28.35
CA LEU A 40 0.30 25.15 -27.84
C LEU A 40 0.35 24.95 -26.32
N PHE A 41 -0.41 25.75 -25.57
CA PHE A 41 -0.48 25.62 -24.10
C PHE A 41 -1.24 24.38 -23.64
N THR A 42 -2.26 23.94 -24.40
CA THR A 42 -2.96 22.69 -24.14
C THR A 42 -2.11 21.48 -24.48
N GLU A 43 -1.31 21.51 -25.55
CA GLU A 43 -0.37 20.42 -25.86
C GLU A 43 0.75 20.32 -24.83
N LEU A 44 1.29 21.45 -24.37
CA LEU A 44 2.33 21.44 -23.35
C LEU A 44 1.78 20.98 -21.99
N ALA A 45 0.58 21.43 -21.62
CA ALA A 45 -0.10 20.95 -20.42
C ALA A 45 -0.47 19.46 -20.51
N GLU A 46 -0.89 18.98 -21.68
CA GLU A 46 -1.24 17.58 -21.92
C GLU A 46 0.01 16.69 -21.96
N GLY A 47 1.13 17.14 -22.54
CA GLY A 47 2.40 16.43 -22.55
C GLY A 47 3.08 16.37 -21.17
N VAL A 48 3.04 17.45 -20.39
CA VAL A 48 3.48 17.43 -18.98
C VAL A 48 2.58 16.50 -18.16
N LYS A 49 1.26 16.55 -18.40
CA LYS A 49 0.30 15.67 -17.72
C LYS A 49 0.50 14.19 -18.10
N GLU A 50 0.76 13.87 -19.36
CA GLU A 50 1.04 12.50 -19.83
C GLU A 50 2.39 11.98 -19.32
N THR A 51 3.39 12.85 -19.16
CA THR A 51 4.72 12.45 -18.67
C THR A 51 4.71 12.14 -17.18
N PHE A 52 3.94 12.90 -16.39
CA PHE A 52 3.84 12.70 -14.94
C PHE A 52 2.70 11.77 -14.51
N PHE A 53 1.69 11.56 -15.37
CA PHE A 53 0.54 10.70 -15.13
C PHE A 53 0.13 9.92 -16.40
N PRO A 54 0.99 8.99 -16.89
CA PRO A 54 0.71 8.19 -18.08
C PRO A 54 -0.52 7.28 -17.92
N ASP A 55 -0.77 6.85 -16.67
CA ASP A 55 -2.00 6.20 -16.25
C ASP A 55 -2.75 7.17 -15.34
N ASP A 56 -3.78 7.83 -15.87
CA ASP A 56 -4.71 8.65 -15.09
C ASP A 56 -5.74 7.68 -14.48
N PRO A 57 -5.61 7.19 -13.23
CA PRO A 57 -6.53 6.19 -12.64
C PRO A 57 -7.97 6.72 -12.48
N LEU A 58 -8.17 8.01 -12.80
CA LEU A 58 -9.40 8.75 -12.66
C LEU A 58 -10.19 8.89 -13.97
N ARG A 59 -9.64 8.43 -15.11
CA ARG A 59 -10.38 8.37 -16.39
C ARG A 59 -11.58 7.43 -16.34
N GLU A 60 -11.54 6.40 -15.49
CA GLU A 60 -12.62 5.43 -15.28
C GLU A 60 -13.76 5.96 -14.38
N TYR A 61 -13.58 7.13 -13.75
CA TYR A 61 -14.48 7.67 -12.71
C TYR A 61 -15.15 9.00 -13.06
N LYS A 62 -15.05 9.45 -14.32
CA LYS A 62 -15.60 10.73 -14.75
C LYS A 62 -17.15 10.77 -14.67
N ASP A 63 -17.81 9.62 -14.81
CA ASP A 63 -19.29 9.50 -14.91
C ASP A 63 -19.99 8.89 -13.67
N GLN A 64 -19.33 8.75 -12.51
CA GLN A 64 -19.96 8.20 -11.30
C GLN A 64 -20.56 9.27 -10.35
N PRO A 65 -21.72 8.97 -9.71
CA PRO A 65 -22.41 9.91 -8.81
C PRO A 65 -21.53 10.28 -7.60
N ARG A 66 -21.67 11.52 -7.11
CA ARG A 66 -20.87 12.11 -6.00
C ARG A 66 -20.77 11.20 -4.76
N SER A 67 -21.81 10.41 -4.50
CA SER A 67 -21.83 9.40 -3.42
C SER A 67 -20.77 8.31 -3.61
N LYS A 68 -20.61 7.76 -4.82
CA LYS A 68 -19.56 6.76 -5.10
C LYS A 68 -18.17 7.36 -4.96
N LYS A 69 -17.94 8.61 -5.39
CA LYS A 69 -16.63 9.29 -5.21
C LYS A 69 -16.26 9.49 -3.73
N LEU A 70 -17.22 9.88 -2.88
CA LEU A 70 -17.02 9.95 -1.44
C LEU A 70 -16.74 8.57 -0.85
N TRP A 71 -17.43 7.54 -1.35
CA TRP A 71 -17.25 6.17 -0.91
C TRP A 71 -15.89 5.58 -1.30
N PHE A 72 -15.41 5.85 -2.52
CA PHE A 72 -14.07 5.49 -2.96
C PHE A 72 -12.99 6.26 -2.20
N GLY A 73 -13.19 7.56 -1.94
CA GLY A 73 -12.30 8.33 -1.06
C GLY A 73 -12.23 7.74 0.35
N LEU A 74 -13.37 7.28 0.89
CA LEU A 74 -13.43 6.63 2.19
C LEU A 74 -12.78 5.24 2.20
N VAL A 75 -12.94 4.44 1.13
CA VAL A 75 -12.23 3.16 0.96
C VAL A 75 -10.73 3.37 0.78
N HIS A 76 -10.31 4.46 0.14
CA HIS A 76 -8.89 4.81 0.00
C HIS A 76 -8.28 5.28 1.33
N LEU A 77 -9.07 5.98 2.15
CA LEU A 77 -8.65 6.44 3.49
C LEU A 77 -8.72 5.32 4.54
N PHE A 78 -9.66 4.39 4.38
CA PHE A 78 -9.91 3.25 5.27
C PHE A 78 -9.91 1.96 4.44
N PRO A 79 -8.73 1.45 4.03
CA PRO A 79 -8.61 0.19 3.28
C PRO A 79 -9.20 -1.01 4.04
N VAL A 80 -9.39 -0.87 5.36
CA VAL A 80 -10.16 -1.80 6.21
C VAL A 80 -11.53 -2.15 5.63
N LEU A 81 -12.21 -1.19 5.01
CA LEU A 81 -13.56 -1.37 4.47
C LEU A 81 -13.59 -2.23 3.21
N ASP A 82 -12.48 -2.31 2.48
CA ASP A 82 -12.41 -3.10 1.25
C ASP A 82 -12.27 -4.58 1.58
N TRP A 83 -11.31 -4.93 2.45
CA TRP A 83 -11.11 -6.31 2.86
C TRP A 83 -12.16 -6.82 3.84
N ALA A 84 -12.81 -5.96 4.62
CA ALA A 84 -13.90 -6.36 5.50
C ALA A 84 -15.10 -6.91 4.71
N ARG A 85 -15.31 -6.49 3.45
CA ARG A 85 -16.41 -6.99 2.61
C ARG A 85 -16.19 -8.39 2.06
N SER A 86 -14.94 -8.77 1.83
CA SER A 86 -14.58 -10.13 1.42
C SER A 86 -14.30 -11.06 2.61
N TYR A 87 -14.58 -10.59 3.83
CA TYR A 87 -14.24 -11.30 5.06
C TYR A 87 -15.30 -12.36 5.42
N THR A 88 -14.90 -13.63 5.31
CA THR A 88 -15.75 -14.79 5.60
C THR A 88 -15.67 -15.20 7.07
N PHE A 89 -16.78 -15.71 7.63
CA PHE A 89 -16.88 -16.18 9.03
C PHE A 89 -15.88 -17.28 9.41
N GLY A 90 -15.37 -18.05 8.44
CA GLY A 90 -14.30 -19.03 8.66
C GLY A 90 -12.95 -18.39 9.02
N MET A 91 -12.61 -17.27 8.38
CA MET A 91 -11.38 -16.51 8.70
C MET A 91 -11.48 -15.85 10.07
N PHE A 92 -12.67 -15.36 10.43
CA PHE A 92 -12.93 -14.81 11.77
C PHE A 92 -12.55 -15.76 12.90
N LYS A 93 -12.89 -17.05 12.78
CA LYS A 93 -12.54 -18.04 13.80
C LYS A 93 -11.02 -18.24 13.92
N GLY A 94 -10.31 -18.24 12.79
CA GLY A 94 -8.85 -18.33 12.77
C GLY A 94 -8.20 -17.10 13.42
N ASP A 95 -8.62 -15.91 12.99
CA ASP A 95 -8.10 -14.64 13.50
C ASP A 95 -8.44 -14.42 14.97
N PHE A 96 -9.60 -14.90 15.44
CA PHE A 96 -9.99 -14.82 16.84
C PHE A 96 -9.07 -15.66 17.74
N ILE A 97 -8.78 -16.91 17.34
CA ILE A 97 -7.89 -17.79 18.10
C ILE A 97 -6.46 -17.23 18.06
N ALA A 98 -5.98 -16.82 16.88
CA ALA A 98 -4.66 -16.21 16.72
C ALA A 98 -4.53 -14.92 17.54
N GLY A 99 -5.54 -14.06 17.50
CA GLY A 99 -5.61 -12.82 18.28
C GLY A 99 -5.60 -13.09 19.78
N LEU A 100 -6.31 -14.10 20.27
CA LEU A 100 -6.28 -14.48 21.68
C LEU A 100 -4.89 -14.99 22.11
N THR A 101 -4.22 -15.76 21.25
CA THR A 101 -2.84 -16.21 21.49
C THR A 101 -1.89 -15.03 21.57
N ILE A 102 -1.92 -14.12 20.59
CA ILE A 102 -1.06 -12.93 20.58
C ILE A 102 -1.35 -12.04 21.79
N ALA A 103 -2.63 -11.77 22.10
CA ALA A 103 -3.02 -10.95 23.24
C ALA A 103 -2.50 -11.54 24.57
N SER A 104 -2.57 -12.87 24.73
CA SER A 104 -2.06 -13.55 25.92
C SER A 104 -0.55 -13.39 26.10
N LEU A 105 0.21 -13.29 25.01
CA LEU A 105 1.66 -13.06 25.02
C LEU A 105 2.00 -11.58 25.21
N CYS A 106 1.22 -10.67 24.62
CA CYS A 106 1.45 -9.23 24.70
C CYS A 106 1.22 -8.69 26.12
N ILE A 107 0.18 -9.14 26.84
CA ILE A 107 -0.14 -8.66 28.20
C ILE A 107 1.10 -8.65 29.14
N PRO A 108 1.78 -9.78 29.39
CA PRO A 108 2.95 -9.77 30.27
C PRO A 108 4.14 -8.99 29.68
N GLN A 109 4.31 -9.00 28.36
CA GLN A 109 5.36 -8.27 27.67
C GLN A 109 5.21 -6.75 27.84
N ASP A 110 3.99 -6.23 27.65
CA ASP A 110 3.67 -4.81 27.73
C ASP A 110 3.76 -4.28 29.16
N ILE A 111 3.39 -5.11 30.14
CA ILE A 111 3.62 -4.81 31.56
C ILE A 111 5.11 -4.67 31.82
N GLY A 112 5.94 -5.58 31.31
CA GLY A 112 7.41 -5.50 31.42
C GLY A 112 7.97 -4.23 30.77
N TYR A 113 7.45 -3.85 29.60
CA TYR A 113 7.89 -2.65 28.89
C TYR A 113 7.50 -1.36 29.62
N ALA A 114 6.30 -1.29 30.22
CA ALA A 114 5.94 -0.17 31.08
C ALA A 114 6.89 0.00 32.27
N GLN A 115 7.31 -1.12 32.89
CA GLN A 115 8.27 -1.09 34.00
C GLN A 115 9.65 -0.60 33.55
N LEU A 116 10.11 -0.95 32.34
CA LEU A 116 11.36 -0.42 31.77
C LEU A 116 11.32 1.10 31.57
N ALA A 117 10.14 1.66 31.31
CA ALA A 117 9.93 3.10 31.18
C ALA A 117 9.62 3.81 32.52
N PHE A 118 9.71 3.10 33.65
CA PHE A 118 9.31 3.57 34.99
C PHE A 118 7.85 4.08 35.05
N LEU A 119 6.97 3.52 34.22
CA LEU A 119 5.56 3.87 34.14
C LEU A 119 4.68 2.79 34.81
N PRO A 120 3.49 3.15 35.30
CA PRO A 120 2.52 2.17 35.78
C PRO A 120 2.13 1.17 34.68
N ALA A 121 1.95 -0.09 35.05
CA ALA A 121 1.63 -1.19 34.12
C ALA A 121 0.41 -0.91 33.22
N HIS A 122 -0.61 -0.20 33.73
CA HIS A 122 -1.79 0.15 32.95
C HIS A 122 -1.46 1.03 31.72
N VAL A 123 -0.39 1.84 31.76
CA VAL A 123 0.01 2.70 30.63
C VAL A 123 0.58 1.85 29.48
N GLY A 124 1.32 0.79 29.79
CA GLY A 124 1.80 -0.16 28.78
C GLY A 124 0.66 -0.87 28.06
N LEU A 125 -0.33 -1.33 28.82
CA LEU A 125 -1.52 -1.98 28.26
C LEU A 125 -2.31 -1.05 27.34
N TYR A 126 -2.51 0.22 27.72
CA TYR A 126 -3.16 1.21 26.85
C TYR A 126 -2.36 1.46 25.57
N SER A 127 -1.03 1.52 25.67
CA SER A 127 -0.12 1.73 24.54
C SER A 127 -0.02 0.53 23.61
N SER A 128 -0.42 -0.66 24.05
CA SER A 128 -0.46 -1.87 23.22
C SER A 128 -1.82 -2.13 22.57
N PHE A 129 -2.90 -1.65 23.18
CA PHE A 129 -4.23 -1.84 22.61
C PHE A 129 -4.62 -0.73 21.63
N VAL A 130 -4.36 0.54 21.97
CA VAL A 130 -4.89 1.69 21.24
C VAL A 130 -4.21 1.88 19.87
N PRO A 131 -2.85 1.89 19.75
CA PRO A 131 -2.21 2.10 18.46
C PRO A 131 -2.52 1.01 17.41
N PRO A 132 -2.56 -0.29 17.75
CA PRO A 132 -2.97 -1.33 16.80
C PRO A 132 -4.41 -1.21 16.35
N LEU A 133 -5.31 -0.75 17.22
CA LEU A 133 -6.71 -0.49 16.84
C LEU A 133 -6.81 0.66 15.83
N ILE A 134 -6.07 1.74 16.06
CA ILE A 134 -5.98 2.88 15.14
C ILE A 134 -5.35 2.43 13.80
N TYR A 135 -4.28 1.64 13.87
CA TYR A 135 -3.63 1.09 12.69
C TYR A 135 -4.50 0.07 11.94
N ALA A 136 -5.31 -0.73 12.61
CA ALA A 136 -6.24 -1.64 11.95
C ALA A 136 -7.30 -0.87 11.13
N ALA A 137 -7.67 0.34 11.57
CA ALA A 137 -8.58 1.21 10.83
C ALA A 137 -7.89 1.93 9.65
N MET A 138 -6.74 2.54 9.89
CA MET A 138 -6.05 3.42 8.92
C MET A 138 -4.96 2.73 8.08
N GLY A 139 -4.52 1.55 8.50
CA GLY A 139 -3.35 0.86 7.98
C GLY A 139 -3.64 0.17 6.66
N THR A 140 -2.70 0.33 5.72
CA THR A 140 -2.77 -0.27 4.39
C THR A 140 -2.36 -1.74 4.35
N SER A 141 -1.66 -2.21 5.39
CA SER A 141 -1.09 -3.56 5.45
C SER A 141 -1.61 -4.34 6.65
N ARG A 142 -2.11 -5.56 6.42
CA ARG A 142 -2.83 -6.40 7.40
C ARG A 142 -1.90 -7.19 8.33
N ASP A 143 -0.63 -7.35 7.96
CA ASP A 143 0.33 -8.21 8.66
C ASP A 143 1.24 -7.44 9.64
N ILE A 144 1.12 -6.10 9.68
CA ILE A 144 1.97 -5.27 10.54
C ILE A 144 1.37 -5.21 11.95
N ALA A 145 2.06 -5.84 12.89
CA ALA A 145 1.83 -5.64 14.32
C ALA A 145 2.59 -4.40 14.79
N ILE A 146 1.85 -3.41 15.29
CA ILE A 146 2.40 -2.24 15.97
C ILE A 146 2.27 -2.47 17.47
N GLY A 147 3.19 -1.97 18.27
CA GLY A 147 3.09 -2.10 19.72
C GLY A 147 4.25 -1.43 20.45
N PRO A 148 4.22 -1.40 21.79
CA PRO A 148 5.31 -0.93 22.60
C PRO A 148 6.53 -1.83 22.37
N ALA A 149 7.71 -1.23 22.28
CA ALA A 149 8.97 -1.96 22.11
C ALA A 149 9.89 -1.74 23.32
N ALA A 150 10.64 -2.78 23.68
CA ALA A 150 11.59 -2.72 24.81
C ALA A 150 12.58 -1.55 24.68
N VAL A 151 13.15 -1.36 23.49
CA VAL A 151 14.15 -0.32 23.21
C VAL A 151 13.56 1.07 23.39
N LEU A 152 12.36 1.31 22.87
CA LEU A 152 11.67 2.60 23.01
C LEU A 152 11.30 2.89 24.47
N SER A 153 10.88 1.85 25.19
CA SER A 153 10.49 1.97 26.61
C SER A 153 11.70 2.31 27.49
N LEU A 154 12.82 1.63 27.26
CA LEU A 154 14.07 1.93 27.95
C LEU A 154 14.56 3.34 27.62
N LEU A 155 14.58 3.72 26.34
CA LEU A 155 15.00 5.06 25.91
C LEU A 155 14.15 6.15 26.56
N LEU A 156 12.82 5.99 26.53
CA LEU A 156 11.90 6.93 27.16
C LEU A 156 12.15 7.01 28.68
N GLY A 157 12.31 5.86 29.34
CA GLY A 157 12.65 5.79 30.77
C GLY A 157 13.93 6.54 31.09
N THR A 158 15.00 6.31 30.32
CA THR A 158 16.31 6.94 30.55
C THR A 158 16.30 8.45 30.33
N LEU A 159 15.53 8.95 29.36
CA LEU A 159 15.45 10.39 29.09
C LEU A 159 14.59 11.13 30.12
N LEU A 160 13.49 10.52 30.56
CA LEU A 160 12.58 11.16 31.51
C LEU A 160 13.12 11.13 32.94
N GLN A 161 13.80 10.06 33.34
CA GLN A 161 14.36 9.95 34.69
C GLN A 161 15.49 10.97 34.95
N GLU A 162 16.16 11.44 33.90
CA GLU A 162 17.17 12.51 33.99
C GLU A 162 16.56 13.86 34.37
N GLU A 163 15.31 14.11 33.96
CA GLU A 163 14.57 15.34 34.25
C GLU A 163 13.77 15.25 35.55
N ILE A 164 13.04 14.14 35.76
CA ILE A 164 12.16 13.94 36.91
C ILE A 164 12.38 12.55 37.50
N ASP A 165 12.62 12.51 38.81
CA ASP A 165 12.73 11.24 39.54
C ASP A 165 11.35 10.55 39.64
N PRO A 166 11.18 9.35 39.06
CA PRO A 166 9.91 8.64 39.03
C PRO A 166 9.39 8.24 40.43
N VAL A 167 10.28 8.13 41.42
CA VAL A 167 9.92 7.71 42.79
C VAL A 167 9.41 8.89 43.61
N LYS A 168 10.01 10.07 43.44
CA LYS A 168 9.64 11.27 44.21
C LYS A 168 8.35 11.90 43.71
N ASN A 169 8.16 11.98 42.38
CA ASN A 169 7.04 12.67 41.75
C ASN A 169 6.39 11.83 40.63
N PRO A 170 5.68 10.73 40.96
CA PRO A 170 5.13 9.81 39.96
C PRO A 170 4.07 10.46 39.04
N HIS A 171 3.31 11.42 39.56
CA HIS A 171 2.30 12.15 38.77
C HIS A 171 2.92 13.10 37.74
N GLU A 172 4.02 13.78 38.10
CA GLU A 172 4.71 14.70 37.18
C GLU A 172 5.47 13.93 36.11
N TYR A 173 6.12 12.82 36.49
CA TYR A 173 6.78 11.90 35.56
C TYR A 173 5.81 11.40 34.47
N SER A 174 4.60 10.97 34.87
CA SER A 174 3.59 10.51 33.91
C SER A 174 3.14 11.63 32.95
N ARG A 175 2.99 12.87 33.45
CA ARG A 175 2.65 14.03 32.61
C ARG A 175 3.76 14.35 31.60
N LEU A 176 5.02 14.25 32.03
CA LEU A 176 6.18 14.43 31.15
C LEU A 176 6.18 13.35 30.05
N ALA A 177 5.93 12.09 30.39
CA ALA A 177 5.83 11.01 29.41
C ALA A 177 4.74 11.24 28.35
N PHE A 178 3.54 11.63 28.77
CA PHE A 178 2.45 11.90 27.83
C PHE A 178 2.73 13.09 26.92
N THR A 179 3.28 14.18 27.47
CA THR A 179 3.62 15.37 26.66
C THR A 179 4.75 15.09 25.68
N ALA A 180 5.81 14.39 26.10
CA ALA A 180 6.89 13.97 25.20
C ALA A 180 6.38 13.06 24.06
N THR A 181 5.55 12.07 24.39
CA THR A 181 4.95 11.16 23.41
C THR A 181 4.03 11.91 22.43
N PHE A 182 3.29 12.91 22.93
CA PHE A 182 2.43 13.75 22.09
C PHE A 182 3.24 14.57 21.06
N PHE A 183 4.33 15.21 21.48
CA PHE A 183 5.22 15.93 20.56
C PHE A 183 5.94 15.00 19.58
N ALA A 184 6.34 13.81 20.01
CA ALA A 184 6.89 12.78 19.13
C ALA A 184 5.87 12.38 18.05
N GLY A 185 4.60 12.20 18.44
CA GLY A 185 3.50 11.91 17.52
C GLY A 185 3.26 13.02 16.49
N ILE A 186 3.25 14.29 16.92
CA ILE A 186 3.16 15.44 16.00
C ILE A 186 4.31 15.44 15.01
N THR A 187 5.54 15.22 15.50
CA THR A 187 6.73 15.20 14.64
C THR A 187 6.65 14.06 13.63
N GLN A 188 6.21 12.87 14.05
CA GLN A 188 6.01 11.72 13.16
C GLN A 188 4.92 11.99 12.12
N ALA A 189 3.83 12.66 12.50
CA ALA A 189 2.77 13.05 11.58
C ALA A 189 3.24 14.10 10.56
N MET A 190 4.02 15.09 11.00
CA MET A 190 4.62 16.08 10.11
C MET A 190 5.57 15.44 9.10
N LEU A 191 6.48 14.56 9.56
CA LEU A 191 7.39 13.83 8.68
C LEU A 191 6.62 12.92 7.69
N GLY A 192 5.54 12.29 8.14
CA GLY A 192 4.67 11.50 7.28
C GLY A 192 3.95 12.34 6.22
N PHE A 193 3.60 13.59 6.52
CA PHE A 193 2.95 14.51 5.58
C PHE A 193 3.91 15.08 4.53
N PHE A 194 5.19 15.29 4.88
CA PHE A 194 6.21 15.80 3.95
C PHE A 194 6.82 14.71 3.04
N ARG A 195 6.41 13.45 3.18
CA ARG A 195 6.91 12.31 2.42
C ARG A 195 5.99 11.96 1.25
#